data_AF-R7FV04-F1
#
_entry.id   AF-R7FV04-F1
#
_cell.length_a   1.000
_cell.length_b   1.000
_cell.length_c   1.000
_cell.angle_alpha   90.00
_cell.angle_beta   90.00
_cell.angle_gamma   90.00
#
_symmetry.space_group_name_H-M   'P 1'
#
loop_
_entity.id
_entity.type
_entity.pdbx_description
1 polymer ?
#
loop_
_entity_poly.entity_id
_entity_poly.type
_entity_poly.pdbx_seq_one_letter_code
_entity_poly.pdbx_strand_id
1 'polypeptide(L)'
;MNSHCKQAIKKYYISCIILGVILISLWVLYSLRTNSLIGMILLLLADLIIIKVSVVIIAKKTLLPVLYDDLNAIEFQKIVNNKHFVAPLIFRANAAVASGDYQTAINIASKQIVNSDSNLNCKYYYLSLLARIYFELRDFEKLNLLLKKYDELKALNPSKKIFNTSNSIWDFFRDFLNSDFETCKLICKNIEKTLQTKANNKNSRYAALINKFYYAVVCYSDGTIETALQIFKDIIHTAPQMHLADVSQKYVESIDTSSEMPVLEELIPQKDYQLYDDETKEKLHRHKVLSVILLIIICVSVVIVSVLNFENKQQRRHESEYNSSIAEFEKGLNNAIERSYDNANFVKYFNVVYREQHIDTFCLIERNGSLDLASIVTYDGGESLNLVLLIENIQIPYDYSVKSAVSDYKIAFYITDEQIPTSNGTKIVEFSLNNKSYWIEIKSVTPLN
;
A
#
# COMPACT_ATOMS: atom_id res chain seq x y z
N MET A 1 26.13 16.01 17.05
CA MET A 1 24.86 16.06 16.28
C MET A 1 23.85 15.14 16.97
N ASN A 2 22.92 15.70 17.76
CA ASN A 2 22.11 15.01 18.79
C ASN A 2 21.38 13.73 18.33
N SER A 3 21.35 12.74 19.23
CA SER A 3 20.85 11.38 19.02
C SER A 3 19.34 11.30 18.79
N HIS A 4 18.56 12.22 19.37
CA HIS A 4 17.08 12.17 19.36
C HIS A 4 16.46 12.51 18.00
N CYS A 5 16.90 13.58 17.33
CA CYS A 5 16.45 13.96 15.98
C CYS A 5 16.67 12.85 14.96
N LYS A 6 17.89 12.28 14.94
CA LYS A 6 18.24 11.15 14.08
C LYS A 6 17.36 9.94 14.38
N GLN A 7 17.07 9.67 15.65
CA GLN A 7 16.22 8.55 16.04
C GLN A 7 14.76 8.75 15.64
N ALA A 8 14.18 9.95 15.81
CA ALA A 8 12.81 10.25 15.41
C ALA A 8 12.62 10.11 13.89
N ILE A 9 13.54 10.67 13.11
CA ILE A 9 13.54 10.56 11.64
C ILE A 9 13.75 9.10 11.20
N LYS A 10 14.67 8.37 11.84
CA LYS A 10 14.88 6.94 11.57
C LYS A 10 13.61 6.13 11.84
N LYS A 11 12.93 6.36 12.97
CA LYS A 11 11.65 5.70 13.31
C LYS A 11 10.56 6.01 12.28
N TYR A 12 10.49 7.25 11.80
CA TYR A 12 9.57 7.66 10.74
C TYR A 12 9.81 6.85 9.46
N TYR A 13 11.05 6.83 8.93
CA TYR A 13 11.36 6.09 7.70
C TYR A 13 11.18 4.58 7.84
N ILE A 14 11.61 3.99 8.96
CA ILE A 14 11.42 2.55 9.20
C ILE A 14 9.93 2.21 9.18
N SER A 15 9.09 3.01 9.84
CA SER A 15 7.64 2.79 9.85
C SER A 15 7.01 2.92 8.46
N CYS A 16 7.46 3.90 7.66
CA CYS A 16 7.02 4.05 6.27
C CYS A 16 7.45 2.87 5.39
N ILE A 17 8.68 2.36 5.57
CA ILE A 17 9.20 1.20 4.83
C ILE A 17 8.40 -0.05 5.19
N ILE A 18 8.16 -0.30 6.48
CA ILE A 18 7.36 -1.45 6.94
C ILE A 18 5.95 -1.40 6.32
N LEU A 19 5.30 -0.23 6.34
CA LEU A 19 4.00 -0.05 5.70
C LEU A 19 4.05 -0.36 4.19
N GLY A 20 5.07 0.17 3.50
CA GLY A 20 5.25 -0.07 2.06
C GLY A 20 5.41 -1.55 1.74
N VAL A 21 6.23 -2.27 2.52
CA VAL A 21 6.41 -3.73 2.37
C VAL A 21 5.08 -4.47 2.57
N ILE A 22 4.32 -4.14 3.62
CA ILE A 22 3.02 -4.77 3.89
C ILE A 22 2.05 -4.56 2.72
N LEU A 23 1.94 -3.33 2.21
CA LEU A 23 1.01 -3.03 1.11
C LEU A 23 1.42 -3.72 -0.19
N ILE A 24 2.72 -3.75 -0.51
CA ILE A 24 3.22 -4.50 -1.68
C ILE A 24 2.93 -6.00 -1.51
N SER A 25 3.15 -6.58 -0.33
CA SER A 25 2.84 -7.98 -0.07
C SER A 25 1.35 -8.29 -0.24
N LEU A 26 0.46 -7.43 0.27
CA LEU A 26 -0.99 -7.57 0.10
C LEU A 26 -1.39 -7.48 -1.37
N TRP A 27 -0.79 -6.53 -2.11
CA TRP A 27 -1.03 -6.36 -3.53
C TRP A 27 -0.59 -7.59 -4.34
N VAL A 28 0.60 -8.14 -4.07
CA VAL A 28 1.10 -9.36 -4.69
C VAL A 28 0.19 -10.55 -4.37
N LEU A 29 -0.19 -10.76 -3.10
CA LEU A 29 -1.08 -11.85 -2.70
C LEU A 29 -2.44 -11.76 -3.38
N TYR A 30 -2.98 -10.55 -3.53
CA TYR A 30 -4.22 -10.32 -4.27
C TYR A 30 -4.02 -10.65 -5.76
N SER A 31 -2.96 -10.12 -6.39
CA SER A 31 -2.68 -10.37 -7.81
C SER A 31 -2.52 -11.86 -8.16
N LEU A 32 -2.00 -12.68 -7.23
CA LEU A 32 -1.87 -14.12 -7.40
C LEU A 32 -3.22 -14.85 -7.29
N ARG A 33 -4.19 -14.30 -6.56
CA ARG A 33 -5.46 -14.96 -6.26
C ARG A 33 -6.61 -14.56 -7.20
N THR A 34 -6.54 -13.38 -7.80
CA THR A 34 -7.62 -12.85 -8.65
C THR A 34 -7.17 -12.56 -10.06
N ASN A 35 -8.05 -12.91 -11.00
CA ASN A 35 -7.88 -12.65 -12.44
C ASN A 35 -8.50 -11.32 -12.89
N SER A 36 -8.98 -10.49 -11.97
CA SER A 36 -9.64 -9.23 -12.30
C SER A 36 -8.64 -8.09 -12.39
N LEU A 37 -8.37 -7.63 -13.62
CA LEU A 37 -7.55 -6.44 -13.89
C LEU A 37 -8.17 -5.19 -13.24
N ILE A 38 -9.49 -5.05 -13.30
CA ILE A 38 -10.22 -3.97 -12.63
C ILE A 38 -10.02 -4.06 -11.10
N GLY A 39 -10.07 -5.27 -10.53
CA GLY A 39 -9.80 -5.48 -9.11
C GLY A 39 -8.39 -5.06 -8.71
N MET A 40 -7.38 -5.39 -9.53
CA MET A 40 -5.99 -5.00 -9.28
C MET A 40 -5.79 -3.48 -9.33
N ILE A 41 -6.46 -2.78 -10.26
CA ILE A 41 -6.44 -1.32 -10.35
C ILE A 41 -7.11 -0.70 -9.12
N LEU A 42 -8.28 -1.18 -8.73
CA LEU A 42 -9.00 -0.67 -7.56
C LEU A 42 -8.21 -0.86 -6.27
N LEU A 43 -7.55 -2.01 -6.10
CA LEU A 43 -6.68 -2.26 -4.95
C LEU A 43 -5.49 -1.29 -4.93
N LEU A 44 -4.83 -1.09 -6.06
CA LEU A 44 -3.72 -0.14 -6.15
C LEU A 44 -4.16 1.30 -5.79
N LEU A 45 -5.32 1.73 -6.28
CA LEU A 45 -5.89 3.04 -5.92
C LEU A 45 -6.20 3.13 -4.42
N ALA A 46 -6.73 2.07 -3.82
CA ALA A 46 -6.96 2.00 -2.38
C ALA A 46 -5.65 2.09 -1.58
N ASP A 47 -4.60 1.38 -2.00
CA ASP A 47 -3.29 1.42 -1.37
C ASP A 47 -2.69 2.83 -1.42
N LEU A 48 -2.82 3.56 -2.53
CA LEU A 48 -2.36 4.95 -2.62
C LEU A 48 -3.06 5.87 -1.61
N ILE A 49 -4.36 5.68 -1.38
CA ILE A 49 -5.12 6.43 -0.37
C ILE A 49 -4.64 6.06 1.03
N ILE A 50 -4.46 4.76 1.31
CA ILE A 50 -3.96 4.25 2.60
C ILE A 50 -2.56 4.81 2.88
N ILE A 51 -1.67 4.82 1.90
CA ILE A 51 -0.32 5.39 2.03
C ILE A 51 -0.41 6.87 2.43
N LYS A 52 -1.22 7.66 1.70
CA LYS A 52 -1.35 9.10 1.97
C LYS A 52 -1.81 9.38 3.40
N VAL A 53 -2.81 8.65 3.89
CA VAL A 53 -3.33 8.81 5.25
C VAL A 53 -2.33 8.29 6.28
N SER A 54 -1.75 7.12 6.04
CA SER A 54 -0.86 6.46 6.99
C SER A 54 0.46 7.19 7.17
N VAL A 55 1.04 7.76 6.11
CA VAL A 55 2.27 8.58 6.21
C VAL A 55 2.05 9.79 7.13
N VAL A 56 0.88 10.44 7.05
CA VAL A 56 0.53 11.54 7.97
C VAL A 56 0.40 11.03 9.41
N ILE A 57 -0.25 9.88 9.62
CA ILE A 57 -0.40 9.28 10.95
C ILE A 57 0.97 8.89 11.53
N ILE A 58 1.84 8.28 10.73
CA ILE A 58 3.20 7.89 11.12
C ILE A 58 4.02 9.13 11.48
N ALA A 59 3.99 10.17 10.65
CA ALA A 59 4.66 11.45 10.96
C ALA A 59 4.18 12.03 12.28
N LYS A 60 2.86 12.04 12.52
CA LYS A 60 2.28 12.51 13.78
C LYS A 60 2.73 11.66 14.98
N LYS A 61 2.78 10.34 14.85
CA LYS A 61 3.16 9.44 15.96
C LYS A 61 4.66 9.42 16.26
N THR A 62 5.51 9.76 15.28
CA THR A 62 6.97 9.62 15.40
C THR A 62 7.69 10.95 15.58
N LEU A 63 7.21 12.03 14.96
CA LEU A 63 7.90 13.33 14.96
C LEU A 63 7.31 14.33 15.95
N LEU A 64 5.98 14.42 16.07
CA LEU A 64 5.33 15.36 16.99
C LEU A 64 5.66 15.16 18.48
N PRO A 65 5.94 13.94 18.99
CA PRO A 65 6.35 13.77 20.38
C PRO A 65 7.56 14.62 20.78
N VAL A 66 8.49 14.91 19.86
CA VAL A 66 9.65 15.77 20.14
C VAL A 66 9.22 17.19 20.54
N LEU A 67 8.16 17.69 19.92
CA LEU A 67 7.60 19.01 20.28
C LEU A 67 6.63 18.92 21.47
N TYR A 68 5.76 17.92 21.45
CA TYR A 68 4.58 17.87 22.30
C TYR A 68 4.78 17.15 23.63
N ASP A 69 5.70 16.20 23.69
CA ASP A 69 6.01 15.40 24.87
C ASP A 69 7.40 15.74 25.42
N ASP A 70 8.41 15.86 24.55
CA ASP A 70 9.78 16.19 24.96
C ASP A 70 10.00 17.70 25.19
N LEU A 71 9.06 18.55 24.73
CA LEU A 71 9.12 20.01 24.85
C LEU A 71 10.44 20.60 24.30
N ASN A 72 10.85 20.14 23.12
CA ASN A 72 12.11 20.53 22.51
C ASN A 72 11.89 21.15 21.12
N ALA A 73 11.62 22.46 21.11
CA ALA A 73 11.38 23.21 19.88
C ALA A 73 12.61 23.26 18.97
N ILE A 74 13.81 23.38 19.55
CA ILE A 74 15.09 23.45 18.81
C ILE A 74 15.30 22.17 17.99
N GLU A 75 15.05 21.01 18.60
CA GLU A 75 15.22 19.73 17.91
C GLU A 75 14.10 19.45 16.91
N PHE A 76 12.87 19.86 17.23
CA PHE A 76 11.76 19.77 16.28
C PHE A 76 11.97 20.68 15.05
N GLN A 77 12.53 21.88 15.22
CA GLN A 77 12.90 22.77 14.11
C GLN A 77 13.93 22.11 13.18
N LYS A 78 14.90 21.36 13.75
CA LYS A 78 15.86 20.57 12.95
C LYS A 78 15.20 19.42 12.18
N ILE A 79 14.15 18.79 12.75
CA ILE A 79 13.38 17.75 12.05
C ILE A 79 12.65 18.36 10.86
N VAL A 80 11.96 19.48 11.09
CA VAL A 80 11.15 20.16 10.08
C VAL A 80 11.98 20.68 8.91
N ASN A 81 13.22 21.12 9.18
CA ASN A 81 14.16 21.61 8.17
C ASN A 81 15.10 20.50 7.65
N ASN A 82 14.84 19.22 7.97
CA ASN A 82 15.71 18.13 7.52
C ASN A 82 15.66 17.96 6.00
N LYS A 83 16.83 17.80 5.37
CA LYS A 83 16.93 17.67 3.91
C LYS A 83 16.17 16.51 3.27
N HIS A 84 15.84 15.46 4.04
CA HIS A 84 15.14 14.28 3.55
C HIS A 84 13.63 14.31 3.81
N PHE A 85 13.15 15.24 4.64
CA PHE A 85 11.76 15.29 5.08
C PHE A 85 11.08 16.58 4.60
N VAL A 86 10.00 16.44 3.84
CA VAL A 86 9.18 17.58 3.44
C VAL A 86 8.09 17.77 4.49
N ALA A 87 8.33 18.68 5.43
CA ALA A 87 7.42 18.93 6.53
C ALA A 87 6.10 19.59 6.06
N PRO A 88 4.93 19.10 6.50
CA PRO A 88 3.67 19.79 6.30
C PRO A 88 3.71 21.23 6.85
N LEU A 89 3.01 22.17 6.22
CA LEU A 89 2.96 23.58 6.65
C LEU A 89 2.56 23.74 8.12
N ILE A 90 1.64 22.92 8.61
CA ILE A 90 1.23 22.93 10.02
C ILE A 90 2.39 22.56 10.98
N PHE A 91 3.31 21.67 10.59
CA PHE A 91 4.49 21.37 11.40
C PHE A 91 5.46 22.54 11.39
N ARG A 92 5.65 23.17 10.23
CA ARG A 92 6.51 24.36 10.08
C ARG A 92 6.01 25.52 10.93
N ALA A 93 4.71 25.82 10.87
CA ALA A 93 4.11 26.88 11.66
C ALA A 93 4.22 26.60 13.18
N ASN A 94 3.95 25.37 13.63
CA ASN A 94 4.13 25.01 15.04
C ASN A 94 5.58 25.07 15.51
N ALA A 95 6.52 24.62 14.66
CA ALA A 95 7.94 24.66 14.99
C ALA A 95 8.44 26.11 15.09
N ALA A 96 8.01 26.98 14.18
CA ALA A 96 8.30 28.41 14.19
C ALA A 96 7.75 29.09 15.46
N VAL A 97 6.47 28.88 15.81
CA VAL A 97 5.91 29.40 17.08
C VAL A 97 6.66 28.88 18.30
N ALA A 98 6.94 27.59 18.36
CA ALA A 98 7.58 26.97 19.51
C ALA A 98 9.04 27.41 19.70
N SER A 99 9.72 27.82 18.63
CA SER A 99 11.11 28.28 18.63
C SER A 99 11.25 29.80 18.64
N GLY A 100 10.14 30.56 18.59
CA GLY A 100 10.14 32.02 18.61
C GLY A 100 10.33 32.70 17.25
N ASP A 101 10.37 31.95 16.14
CA ASP A 101 10.33 32.51 14.79
C ASP A 101 8.89 32.92 14.41
N TYR A 102 8.37 33.92 15.12
CA TYR A 102 7.00 34.39 14.95
C TYR A 102 6.76 35.00 13.57
N GLN A 103 7.76 35.63 12.95
CA GLN A 103 7.62 36.21 11.62
C GLN A 103 7.30 35.12 10.59
N THR A 104 8.02 34.00 10.59
CA THR A 104 7.70 32.85 9.72
C THR A 104 6.31 32.29 10.02
N ALA A 105 5.94 32.15 11.30
CA ALA A 105 4.63 31.64 11.69
C ALA A 105 3.48 32.54 11.22
N ILE A 106 3.61 33.86 11.41
CA ILE A 106 2.65 34.87 10.96
C ILE A 106 2.51 34.82 9.43
N ASN A 107 3.63 34.81 8.72
CA ASN A 107 3.63 34.75 7.25
C ASN A 107 2.90 33.50 6.72
N ILE A 108 3.17 32.32 7.30
CA ILE A 108 2.49 31.08 6.93
C ILE A 108 0.99 31.19 7.24
N ALA A 109 0.62 31.63 8.45
CA ALA A 109 -0.77 31.68 8.89
C ALA A 109 -1.60 32.68 8.07
N SER A 110 -1.10 33.91 7.87
CA SER A 110 -1.79 34.93 7.08
C SER A 110 -2.05 34.46 5.64
N LYS A 111 -1.06 33.81 5.00
CA LYS A 111 -1.23 33.27 3.64
C LYS A 111 -2.25 32.13 3.59
N GLN A 112 -2.28 31.27 4.60
CA GLN A 112 -3.23 30.15 4.66
C GLN A 112 -4.67 30.57 4.97
N ILE A 113 -4.88 31.67 5.71
CA ILE A 113 -6.21 32.22 6.00
C ILE A 113 -6.86 32.80 4.74
N VAL A 114 -6.09 33.53 3.93
CA VAL A 114 -6.58 34.20 2.71
C VAL A 114 -6.72 33.24 1.53
N ASN A 115 -5.98 32.13 1.53
CA ASN A 115 -6.05 31.12 0.47
C ASN A 115 -7.50 30.59 0.26
N SER A 116 -8.00 30.66 -0.97
CA SER A 116 -9.33 30.19 -1.37
C SER A 116 -9.50 28.70 -1.16
N ASP A 117 -8.43 27.92 -1.34
CA ASP A 117 -8.46 26.46 -1.30
C ASP A 117 -8.40 25.91 0.13
N SER A 118 -8.12 26.78 1.12
CA SER A 118 -8.07 26.40 2.53
C SER A 118 -9.47 26.10 3.07
N ASN A 119 -9.66 24.88 3.57
CA ASN A 119 -10.89 24.52 4.25
C ASN A 119 -11.06 25.30 5.58
N LEU A 120 -12.29 25.34 6.09
CA LEU A 120 -12.64 26.10 7.27
C LEU A 120 -11.84 25.72 8.53
N ASN A 121 -11.57 24.43 8.75
CA ASN A 121 -10.77 23.98 9.90
C ASN A 121 -9.33 24.50 9.81
N CYS A 122 -8.77 24.54 8.61
CA CYS A 122 -7.46 25.09 8.32
C CYS A 122 -7.42 26.60 8.66
N LYS A 123 -8.42 27.36 8.19
CA LYS A 123 -8.54 28.80 8.48
C LYS A 123 -8.67 29.05 9.97
N TYR A 124 -9.56 28.32 10.66
CA TYR A 124 -9.73 28.40 12.12
C TYR A 124 -8.42 28.13 12.87
N TYR A 125 -7.69 27.08 12.47
CA TYR A 125 -6.43 26.70 13.11
C TYR A 125 -5.39 27.82 12.98
N TYR A 126 -5.17 28.35 11.78
CA TYR A 126 -4.20 29.43 11.57
C TYR A 126 -4.62 30.76 12.20
N LEU A 127 -5.92 31.03 12.29
CA LEU A 127 -6.44 32.18 13.02
C LEU A 127 -6.13 32.05 14.52
N SER A 128 -6.33 30.86 15.09
CA SER A 128 -6.02 30.57 16.49
C SER A 128 -4.51 30.65 16.77
N LEU A 129 -3.69 30.23 15.79
CA LEU A 129 -2.23 30.36 15.86
C LEU A 129 -1.78 31.84 15.90
N LEU A 130 -2.36 32.69 15.04
CA LEU A 130 -2.08 34.13 15.07
C LEU A 130 -2.51 34.79 16.38
N ALA A 131 -3.69 34.43 16.91
CA ALA A 131 -4.18 34.96 18.18
C ALA A 131 -3.22 34.64 19.33
N ARG A 132 -2.72 33.40 19.37
CA ARG A 132 -1.67 32.99 20.30
C ARG A 132 -0.39 33.83 20.17
N ILE A 133 0.12 34.01 18.95
CA ILE A 133 1.35 34.78 18.71
C ILE A 133 1.19 36.23 19.19
N TYR A 134 0.10 36.91 18.82
CA TYR A 134 -0.11 38.29 19.23
C TYR A 134 -0.38 38.43 20.74
N PHE A 135 -0.99 37.43 21.37
CA PHE A 135 -1.10 37.37 22.82
C PHE A 135 0.28 37.27 23.49
N GLU A 136 1.14 36.33 23.03
CA GLU A 136 2.51 36.16 23.54
C GLU A 136 3.39 37.39 23.30
N LEU A 137 3.16 38.14 22.21
CA LEU A 137 3.83 39.41 21.90
C LEU A 137 3.27 40.63 22.63
N ARG A 138 2.13 40.48 23.32
CA ARG A 138 1.32 41.57 23.89
C ARG A 138 0.76 42.58 22.88
N ASP A 139 0.64 42.20 21.61
CA ASP A 139 0.01 43.01 20.57
C ASP A 139 -1.52 42.86 20.63
N PHE A 140 -2.11 43.48 21.66
CA PHE A 140 -3.54 43.37 21.95
C PHE A 140 -4.43 44.07 20.92
N GLU A 141 -3.90 45.05 20.20
CA GLU A 141 -4.61 45.68 19.07
C GLU A 141 -4.83 44.66 17.94
N LYS A 142 -3.77 43.95 17.51
CA LYS A 142 -3.91 42.90 16.50
C LYS A 142 -4.73 41.72 17.01
N LEU A 143 -4.63 41.36 18.28
CA LEU A 143 -5.50 40.34 18.88
C LEU A 143 -6.99 40.72 18.80
N ASN A 144 -7.34 41.98 19.10
CA ASN A 144 -8.70 42.47 18.99
C ASN A 144 -9.22 42.45 17.54
N LEU A 145 -8.37 42.78 16.56
CA LEU A 145 -8.70 42.64 15.13
C LEU A 145 -8.94 41.18 14.72
N LEU A 146 -8.20 40.23 15.28
CA LEU A 146 -8.43 38.81 15.02
C LEU A 146 -9.73 38.29 15.62
N LEU A 147 -10.13 38.78 16.79
CA LEU A 147 -11.42 38.44 17.40
C LEU A 147 -12.58 38.84 16.48
N LYS A 148 -12.52 40.03 15.87
CA LYS A 148 -13.53 40.47 14.88
C LYS A 148 -13.56 39.53 13.67
N LYS A 149 -12.40 39.16 13.12
CA LYS A 149 -12.33 38.18 12.00
C LYS A 149 -12.86 36.81 12.38
N TYR A 150 -12.65 36.39 13.63
CA TYR A 150 -13.22 35.15 14.15
C TYR A 150 -14.74 35.22 14.19
N ASP A 151 -15.30 36.32 14.70
CA ASP A 151 -16.75 36.52 14.76
C ASP A 151 -17.39 36.59 13.36
N GLU A 152 -16.74 37.25 12.40
CA GLU A 152 -17.15 37.24 10.99
C GLU A 152 -17.17 35.81 10.42
N LEU A 153 -16.11 35.03 10.66
CA LEU A 153 -16.02 33.65 10.19
C LEU A 153 -17.08 32.74 10.83
N LYS A 154 -17.36 32.94 12.13
CA LYS A 154 -18.41 32.25 12.88
C LYS A 154 -19.81 32.61 12.38
N ALA A 155 -20.07 33.90 12.13
CA ALA A 155 -21.35 34.38 11.61
C ALA A 155 -21.66 33.82 10.21
N LEU A 156 -20.64 33.65 9.37
CA LEU A 156 -20.77 32.98 8.07
C LEU A 156 -20.98 31.46 8.17
N ASN A 157 -20.72 30.85 9.34
CA ASN A 157 -20.69 29.40 9.52
C ASN A 157 -21.33 28.94 10.86
N PRO A 158 -22.53 29.39 11.23
CA PRO A 158 -23.07 29.26 12.59
C PRO A 158 -23.36 27.80 13.02
N SER A 159 -23.60 26.91 12.05
CA SER A 159 -23.89 25.49 12.31
C SER A 159 -22.64 24.63 12.51
N LYS A 160 -21.42 25.19 12.34
CA LYS A 160 -20.19 24.40 12.40
C LYS A 160 -19.75 24.17 13.84
N LYS A 161 -19.58 22.89 14.20
CA LYS A 161 -19.18 22.44 15.54
C LYS A 161 -17.90 23.11 16.08
N ILE A 162 -16.98 23.49 15.21
CA ILE A 162 -15.72 24.16 15.59
C ILE A 162 -15.92 25.52 16.30
N PHE A 163 -17.08 26.16 16.12
CA PHE A 163 -17.43 27.44 16.76
C PHE A 163 -18.34 27.29 17.99
N ASN A 164 -18.78 26.06 18.28
CA ASN A 164 -19.78 25.75 19.31
C ASN A 164 -19.17 24.93 20.46
N THR A 165 -17.89 25.16 20.75
CA THR A 165 -17.17 24.54 21.87
C THR A 165 -17.26 25.43 23.10
N SER A 166 -17.68 24.88 24.25
CA SER A 166 -17.60 25.57 25.53
C SER A 166 -16.14 25.78 25.95
N ASN A 167 -15.85 26.90 26.62
CA ASN A 167 -14.50 27.31 27.04
C ASN A 167 -13.52 27.39 25.86
N SER A 168 -13.93 28.07 24.78
CA SER A 168 -13.04 28.24 23.63
C SER A 168 -11.88 29.16 23.97
N ILE A 169 -10.74 28.99 23.29
CA ILE A 169 -9.61 29.91 23.46
C ILE A 169 -9.97 31.34 23.04
N TRP A 170 -10.97 31.50 22.18
CA TRP A 170 -11.48 32.80 21.76
C TRP A 170 -12.24 33.51 22.88
N ASP A 171 -12.99 32.77 23.69
CA ASP A 171 -13.65 33.31 24.89
C ASP A 171 -12.60 33.79 25.88
N PHE A 172 -11.55 32.99 26.12
CA PHE A 172 -10.40 33.39 26.94
C PHE A 172 -9.78 34.73 26.48
N PHE A 173 -9.46 34.88 25.19
CA PHE A 173 -8.86 36.13 24.69
C PHE A 173 -9.80 37.32 24.83
N ARG A 174 -11.11 37.11 24.63
CA ARG A 174 -12.12 38.16 24.78
C ARG A 174 -12.21 38.63 26.24
N ASP A 175 -12.33 37.70 27.17
CA ASP A 175 -12.44 37.98 28.60
C ASP A 175 -11.16 38.65 29.11
N PHE A 176 -9.98 38.22 28.64
CA PHE A 176 -8.71 38.84 28.98
C PHE A 176 -8.64 40.30 28.54
N LEU A 177 -9.04 40.62 27.31
CA LEU A 177 -9.06 42.00 26.81
C LEU A 177 -10.09 42.87 27.53
N ASN A 178 -11.17 42.26 28.04
CA ASN A 178 -12.17 42.94 28.87
C ASN A 178 -11.77 43.02 30.36
N SER A 179 -10.56 42.56 30.72
CA SER A 179 -10.06 42.48 32.09
C SER A 179 -10.92 41.61 33.04
N ASP A 180 -11.68 40.66 32.50
CA ASP A 180 -12.38 39.64 33.28
C ASP A 180 -11.43 38.47 33.61
N PHE A 181 -10.48 38.75 34.49
CA PHE A 181 -9.42 37.81 34.85
C PHE A 181 -9.93 36.60 35.62
N GLU A 182 -11.01 36.73 36.40
CA GLU A 182 -11.60 35.60 37.13
C GLU A 182 -12.21 34.57 36.17
N THR A 183 -12.92 35.02 35.13
CA THR A 183 -13.42 34.11 34.08
C THR A 183 -12.26 33.46 33.32
N CYS A 184 -11.21 34.22 33.00
CA CYS A 184 -9.99 33.67 32.36
C CYS A 184 -9.34 32.55 33.21
N LYS A 185 -9.20 32.78 34.53
CA LYS A 185 -8.67 31.78 35.47
C LYS A 185 -9.56 30.54 35.52
N LEU A 186 -10.88 30.70 35.52
CA LEU A 186 -11.83 29.59 35.51
C LEU A 186 -11.72 28.75 34.23
N ILE A 187 -11.59 29.41 33.07
CA ILE A 187 -11.36 28.75 31.78
C ILE A 187 -10.07 27.91 31.84
N CYS A 188 -8.96 28.49 32.30
CA CYS A 188 -7.67 27.79 32.42
C CYS A 188 -7.76 26.56 33.34
N LYS A 189 -8.46 26.68 34.48
CA LYS A 189 -8.69 25.56 35.42
C LYS A 189 -9.56 24.46 34.81
N ASN A 190 -10.58 24.82 34.03
CA ASN A 190 -11.43 23.85 33.33
C ASN A 190 -10.68 23.09 32.23
N ILE A 191 -9.82 23.78 31.49
CA ILE A 191 -8.92 23.18 30.50
C ILE A 191 -7.96 22.22 31.20
N GLU A 192 -7.34 22.63 32.30
CA GLU A 192 -6.43 21.78 33.08
C GLU A 192 -7.12 20.49 33.57
N LYS A 193 -8.31 20.59 34.17
CA LYS A 193 -9.10 19.41 34.56
C LYS A 193 -9.39 18.49 33.37
N THR A 194 -9.69 19.05 32.20
CA THR A 194 -9.94 18.27 30.98
C THR A 194 -8.67 17.56 30.49
N LEU A 195 -7.52 18.22 30.61
CA LEU A 195 -6.22 17.63 30.26
C LEU A 195 -5.85 16.48 31.21
N GLN A 196 -6.15 16.61 32.51
CA GLN A 196 -5.89 15.59 33.54
C GLN A 196 -6.84 14.39 33.48
N THR A 197 -8.15 14.60 33.31
CA THR A 197 -9.16 13.52 33.33
C THR A 197 -9.10 12.59 32.12
N LYS A 198 -8.61 13.08 30.98
CA LYS A 198 -8.43 12.28 29.75
C LYS A 198 -7.10 11.53 29.71
N ALA A 199 -6.44 11.29 30.85
CA ALA A 199 -5.10 10.69 31.00
C ALA A 199 -4.83 9.36 30.27
N ASN A 200 -5.86 8.66 29.75
CA ASN A 200 -5.67 7.49 28.88
C ASN A 200 -5.41 7.82 27.40
N ASN A 201 -5.53 9.08 26.99
CA ASN A 201 -5.15 9.56 25.66
C ASN A 201 -4.11 10.67 25.81
N LYS A 202 -2.97 10.51 25.12
CA LYS A 202 -1.85 11.44 24.98
C LYS A 202 -2.28 12.92 24.80
N ASN A 203 -2.63 13.60 25.87
CA ASN A 203 -2.78 15.04 25.90
C ASN A 203 -1.38 15.62 26.05
N SER A 204 -0.95 16.42 25.07
CA SER A 204 0.44 16.86 24.97
C SER A 204 0.85 17.69 26.18
N ARG A 205 2.03 17.40 26.74
CA ARG A 205 2.67 18.26 27.76
C ARG A 205 2.76 19.71 27.27
N TYR A 206 2.87 19.92 25.96
CA TYR A 206 2.84 21.24 25.35
C TYR A 206 1.51 21.99 25.53
N ALA A 207 0.36 21.33 25.41
CA ALA A 207 -0.92 22.00 25.65
C ALA A 207 -1.05 22.42 27.13
N ALA A 208 -0.57 21.60 28.06
CA ALA A 208 -0.53 21.95 29.47
C ALA A 208 0.43 23.12 29.73
N LEU A 209 1.58 23.16 29.06
CA LEU A 209 2.54 24.27 29.14
C LEU A 209 1.92 25.60 28.69
N ILE A 210 1.23 25.61 27.55
CA ILE A 210 0.54 26.81 27.03
C ILE A 210 -0.54 27.28 28.02
N ASN A 211 -1.35 26.36 28.54
CA ASN A 211 -2.39 26.70 29.51
C ASN A 211 -1.80 27.27 30.82
N LYS A 212 -0.70 26.70 31.32
CA LYS A 212 0.05 27.24 32.46
C LYS A 212 0.56 28.66 32.18
N PHE A 213 1.11 28.89 30.98
CA PHE A 213 1.58 30.21 30.57
C PHE A 213 0.44 31.23 30.54
N TYR A 214 -0.69 30.92 29.92
CA TYR A 214 -1.86 31.80 29.90
C TYR A 214 -2.39 32.12 31.30
N TYR A 215 -2.46 31.11 32.18
CA TYR A 215 -2.83 31.33 33.57
C TYR A 215 -1.85 32.26 34.30
N ALA A 216 -0.54 32.10 34.08
CA ALA A 216 0.48 32.98 34.65
C ALA A 216 0.36 34.43 34.15
N VAL A 217 0.10 34.64 32.86
CA VAL A 217 -0.13 35.98 32.28
C VAL A 217 -1.38 36.62 32.88
N VAL A 218 -2.46 35.86 33.08
CA VAL A 218 -3.67 36.35 33.76
C VAL A 218 -3.36 36.74 35.21
N CYS A 219 -2.64 35.89 35.96
CA CYS A 219 -2.23 36.20 37.33
C CYS A 219 -1.37 37.47 37.41
N TYR A 220 -0.46 37.66 36.46
CA TYR A 220 0.35 38.86 36.34
C TYR A 220 -0.54 40.11 36.11
N SER A 221 -1.45 40.05 35.14
CA SER A 221 -2.35 41.17 34.82
C SER A 221 -3.38 41.48 35.91
N ASP A 222 -3.78 40.48 36.69
CA ASP A 222 -4.69 40.61 37.83
C ASP A 222 -3.99 41.08 39.13
N GLY A 223 -2.66 41.20 39.13
CA GLY A 223 -1.88 41.64 40.30
C GLY A 223 -1.57 40.53 41.31
N THR A 224 -1.87 39.26 41.00
CA THR A 224 -1.43 38.09 41.79
C THR A 224 0.02 37.70 41.44
N ILE A 225 0.94 38.66 41.66
CA ILE A 225 2.32 38.63 41.16
C ILE A 225 3.13 37.44 41.69
N GLU A 226 3.00 37.08 42.96
CA GLU A 226 3.74 35.95 43.54
C GLU A 226 3.39 34.62 42.84
N THR A 227 2.10 34.39 42.60
CA THR A 227 1.60 33.23 41.85
C THR A 227 2.14 33.23 40.42
N ALA A 228 2.08 34.38 39.73
CA ALA A 228 2.59 34.50 38.37
C ALA A 228 4.09 34.19 38.30
N LEU A 229 4.88 34.77 39.21
CA LEU A 229 6.33 34.58 39.30
C LEU A 229 6.70 33.10 39.49
N GLN A 230 6.00 32.41 40.40
CA GLN A 230 6.23 30.99 40.66
C GLN A 230 5.97 30.14 39.40
N ILE A 231 4.90 30.43 38.67
CA ILE A 231 4.54 29.68 37.47
C ILE A 231 5.51 29.97 36.32
N PHE A 232 5.92 31.23 36.11
CA PHE A 232 6.91 31.55 35.08
C PHE A 232 8.25 30.84 35.33
N LYS A 233 8.71 30.80 36.59
CA LYS A 233 9.91 30.04 36.99
C LYS A 233 9.75 28.54 36.74
N ASP A 234 8.57 27.96 37.01
CA ASP A 234 8.25 26.56 36.69
C ASP A 234 8.31 26.27 35.18
N ILE A 235 7.81 27.18 34.34
CA ILE A 235 7.86 27.07 32.88
C ILE A 235 9.31 27.06 32.39
N ILE A 236 10.12 28.01 32.86
CA ILE A 236 11.55 28.11 32.50
C ILE A 236 12.30 26.83 32.86
N HIS A 237 12.04 26.29 34.05
CA HIS A 237 12.68 25.05 34.51
C HIS A 237 12.21 23.81 33.73
N THR A 238 10.90 23.72 33.46
CA THR A 238 10.29 22.52 32.84
C THR A 238 10.52 22.43 31.35
N ALA A 239 10.62 23.58 30.65
CA ALA A 239 10.64 23.64 29.20
C ALA A 239 11.71 24.62 28.66
N PRO A 240 12.99 24.51 29.07
CA PRO A 240 14.04 25.49 28.74
C PRO A 240 14.38 25.57 27.25
N GLN A 241 13.93 24.62 26.44
CA GLN A 241 14.16 24.56 24.99
C GLN A 241 12.97 25.05 24.17
N MET A 242 11.97 25.63 24.83
CA MET A 242 10.78 26.22 24.22
C MET A 242 10.85 27.74 24.35
N HIS A 243 10.38 28.46 23.33
CA HIS A 243 10.37 29.92 23.37
C HIS A 243 9.48 30.50 24.49
N LEU A 244 8.49 29.74 24.97
CA LEU A 244 7.72 30.12 26.15
C LEU A 244 8.59 30.31 27.40
N ALA A 245 9.74 29.63 27.51
CA ALA A 245 10.70 29.89 28.58
C ALA A 245 11.33 31.28 28.44
N ASP A 246 11.72 31.67 27.22
CA ASP A 246 12.26 33.01 26.94
C ASP A 246 11.23 34.12 27.25
N VAL A 247 9.97 33.92 26.83
CA VAL A 247 8.88 34.87 27.12
C VAL A 247 8.62 34.94 28.62
N SER A 248 8.60 33.79 29.31
CA SER A 248 8.43 33.73 30.78
C SER A 248 9.58 34.43 31.51
N GLN A 249 10.81 34.31 31.01
CA GLN A 249 11.97 35.00 31.57
C GLN A 249 11.82 36.53 31.52
N LYS A 250 11.29 37.07 30.42
CA LYS A 250 10.98 38.51 30.31
C LYS A 250 9.91 38.97 31.30
N TYR A 251 8.92 38.13 31.60
CA TYR A 251 7.93 38.41 32.65
C TYR A 251 8.58 38.40 34.04
N VAL A 252 9.46 37.43 34.34
CA VAL A 252 10.22 37.40 35.60
C VAL A 252 11.04 38.67 35.76
N GLU A 253 11.77 39.08 34.73
CA GLU A 253 12.55 40.32 34.72
C GLU A 253 11.67 41.55 34.99
N SER A 254 10.52 41.64 34.32
CA SER A 254 9.57 42.75 34.51
C SER A 254 9.02 42.83 35.94
N ILE A 255 8.74 41.67 36.55
CA ILE A 255 8.33 41.58 37.96
C ILE A 255 9.46 42.06 38.88
N ASP A 256 10.68 41.57 38.66
CA ASP A 256 11.85 41.88 39.49
C ASP A 256 12.21 43.38 39.41
N THR A 257 12.03 44.01 38.23
CA THR A 257 12.25 45.46 38.04
C THR A 257 11.04 46.32 38.37
N SER A 258 9.91 45.72 38.78
CA SER A 258 8.63 46.41 39.00
C SER A 258 8.20 47.26 37.79
N SER A 259 8.56 46.83 36.59
CA SER A 259 8.22 47.51 35.33
C SER A 259 7.09 46.78 34.62
N GLU A 260 6.30 47.50 33.85
CA GLU A 260 5.34 46.86 32.95
C GLU A 260 6.06 46.08 31.85
N MET A 261 5.64 44.84 31.63
CA MET A 261 6.13 44.02 30.51
C MET A 261 5.88 44.73 29.17
N PRO A 262 6.89 45.03 28.34
CA PRO A 262 6.67 45.76 27.10
C PRO A 262 6.00 44.90 26.03
N VAL A 263 5.50 45.54 24.96
CA VAL A 263 5.25 44.86 23.68
C VAL A 263 6.58 44.33 23.18
N LEU A 264 6.65 43.04 22.88
CA LEU A 264 7.92 42.37 22.62
C LEU A 264 8.48 42.67 21.23
N GLU A 265 7.61 42.69 20.23
CA GLU A 265 7.97 42.95 18.84
C GLU A 265 6.73 43.28 18.02
N GLU A 266 6.81 44.29 17.16
CA GLU A 266 5.75 44.58 16.21
C GLU A 266 6.01 43.84 14.90
N LEU A 267 5.27 42.76 14.66
CA LEU A 267 5.39 41.93 13.46
C LEU A 267 4.25 42.16 12.49
N ILE A 268 4.56 42.20 11.19
CA ILE A 268 3.60 42.40 10.09
C ILE A 268 3.79 41.30 9.04
N PRO A 269 2.70 40.74 8.47
CA PRO A 269 2.80 39.77 7.39
C PRO A 269 3.53 40.33 6.16
N GLN A 270 4.53 39.61 5.68
CA GLN A 270 5.26 39.95 4.45
C GLN A 270 4.45 39.55 3.21
N LYS A 271 4.17 40.52 2.32
CA LYS A 271 3.34 40.30 1.12
C LYS A 271 3.95 39.28 0.16
N ASP A 272 5.26 39.34 -0.05
CA ASP A 272 5.97 38.48 -1.01
C ASP A 272 6.57 37.21 -0.38
N TYR A 273 6.09 36.82 0.81
CA TYR A 273 6.62 35.66 1.51
C TYR A 273 6.42 34.37 0.72
N GLN A 274 7.53 33.67 0.49
CA GLN A 274 7.55 32.37 -0.14
C GLN A 274 7.42 31.30 0.95
N LEU A 275 6.36 30.49 0.88
CA LEU A 275 6.10 29.44 1.87
C LEU A 275 7.26 28.46 1.96
N TYR A 276 7.93 28.20 0.84
CA TYR A 276 9.06 27.30 0.74
C TYR A 276 10.23 28.10 0.19
N ASP A 277 11.39 27.96 0.82
CA ASP A 277 12.65 28.40 0.23
C ASP A 277 12.96 27.60 -1.05
N ASP A 278 13.91 28.07 -1.85
CA ASP A 278 14.23 27.44 -3.13
C ASP A 278 14.75 26.00 -2.95
N GLU A 279 15.48 25.74 -1.87
CA GLU A 279 15.92 24.38 -1.52
C GLU A 279 14.73 23.44 -1.26
N THR A 280 13.70 23.89 -0.54
CA THR A 280 12.50 23.10 -0.25
C THR A 280 11.60 22.97 -1.46
N LYS A 281 11.52 23.99 -2.33
CA LYS A 281 10.85 23.87 -3.63
C LYS A 281 11.53 22.82 -4.51
N GLU A 282 12.86 22.82 -4.57
CA GLU A 282 13.63 21.84 -5.33
C GLU A 282 13.42 20.43 -4.77
N LYS A 283 13.39 20.26 -3.42
CA LYS A 283 13.02 18.99 -2.76
C LYS A 283 11.61 18.54 -3.15
N LEU A 284 10.62 19.43 -3.08
CA LEU A 284 9.24 19.16 -3.49
C LEU A 284 9.16 18.74 -4.96
N HIS A 285 9.89 19.42 -5.84
CA HIS A 285 9.97 19.06 -7.25
C HIS A 285 10.58 17.68 -7.45
N ARG A 286 11.73 17.39 -6.82
CA ARG A 286 12.37 16.06 -6.87
C ARG A 286 11.42 14.97 -6.37
N HIS A 287 10.75 15.18 -5.25
CA HIS A 287 9.76 14.24 -4.72
C HIS A 287 8.59 14.03 -5.69
N LYS A 288 8.07 15.10 -6.32
CA LYS A 288 6.98 15.00 -7.30
C LYS A 288 7.41 14.18 -8.51
N VAL A 289 8.60 14.44 -9.05
CA VAL A 289 9.17 13.69 -10.18
C VAL A 289 9.39 12.23 -9.81
N LEU A 290 10.03 11.94 -8.67
CA LEU A 290 10.24 10.58 -8.20
C LEU A 290 8.92 9.82 -7.98
N SER A 291 7.90 10.50 -7.46
CA SER A 291 6.57 9.90 -7.26
C SER A 291 5.90 9.55 -8.59
N VAL A 292 6.04 10.40 -9.61
CA VAL A 292 5.53 10.13 -10.97
C VAL A 292 6.30 8.97 -11.61
N ILE A 293 7.63 8.96 -11.53
CA ILE A 293 8.46 7.85 -12.04
C ILE A 293 8.06 6.53 -11.37
N LEU A 294 7.93 6.51 -10.04
CA LEU A 294 7.51 5.33 -9.30
C LEU A 294 6.12 4.84 -9.74
N LEU A 295 5.17 5.76 -9.94
CA LEU A 295 3.83 5.43 -10.40
C LEU A 295 3.85 4.81 -11.81
N ILE A 296 4.68 5.35 -12.71
CA ILE A 296 4.88 4.78 -14.04
C ILE A 296 5.46 3.35 -13.94
N ILE A 297 6.50 3.14 -13.13
CA ILE A 297 7.12 1.82 -12.93
C ILE A 297 6.10 0.82 -12.40
N ILE A 298 5.27 1.21 -11.42
CA ILE A 298 4.20 0.37 -10.88
C ILE A 298 3.20 0.04 -11.98
N CYS A 299 2.69 1.03 -12.73
CA CYS A 299 1.75 0.80 -13.83
C CYS A 299 2.30 -0.16 -14.90
N VAL A 300 3.56 0.01 -15.32
CA VAL A 300 4.22 -0.89 -16.27
C VAL A 300 4.32 -2.30 -15.70
N SER A 301 4.69 -2.44 -14.42
CA SER A 301 4.77 -3.74 -13.75
C SER A 301 3.41 -4.44 -13.69
N VAL A 302 2.32 -3.70 -13.41
CA VAL A 302 0.95 -4.26 -13.43
C VAL A 302 0.59 -4.79 -14.82
N VAL A 303 0.92 -4.04 -15.88
CA VAL A 303 0.66 -4.46 -17.27
C VAL A 303 1.44 -5.73 -17.59
N ILE A 304 2.74 -5.78 -17.28
CA ILE A 304 3.58 -6.95 -17.52
C ILE A 304 3.04 -8.19 -16.79
N VAL A 305 2.73 -8.07 -15.49
CA VAL A 305 2.16 -9.19 -14.70
C VAL A 305 0.81 -9.64 -15.27
N SER A 306 -0.02 -8.71 -15.73
CA SER A 306 -1.31 -9.03 -16.32
C SER A 306 -1.17 -9.79 -17.65
N VAL A 307 -0.22 -9.38 -18.50
CA VAL A 307 0.08 -10.06 -19.78
C VAL A 307 0.63 -11.47 -19.53
N LEU A 308 1.62 -11.61 -18.64
CA LEU A 308 2.20 -12.92 -18.29
C LEU A 308 1.16 -13.88 -17.68
N ASN A 309 0.25 -13.37 -16.85
CA ASN A 309 -0.85 -14.18 -16.31
C ASN A 309 -1.86 -14.58 -17.39
N PHE A 310 -2.08 -13.75 -18.42
CA PHE A 310 -2.96 -14.08 -19.53
C PHE A 310 -2.37 -15.17 -20.44
N GLU A 311 -1.09 -15.08 -20.79
CA GLU A 311 -0.39 -16.08 -21.61
C GLU A 311 -0.33 -17.44 -20.92
N ASN A 312 0.09 -17.48 -19.64
CA ASN A 312 0.11 -18.72 -18.85
C ASN A 312 -1.28 -19.37 -18.75
N LYS A 313 -2.35 -18.57 -18.78
CA LYS A 313 -3.72 -19.07 -18.72
C LYS A 313 -4.20 -19.64 -20.05
N GLN A 314 -3.84 -19.03 -21.18
CA GLN A 314 -4.09 -19.56 -22.52
C GLN A 314 -3.44 -20.95 -22.65
N GLN A 315 -2.17 -21.06 -22.24
CA GLN A 315 -1.43 -22.32 -22.30
C GLN A 315 -2.05 -23.42 -21.43
N ARG A 316 -2.42 -23.11 -20.18
CA ARG A 316 -3.10 -24.07 -19.28
C ARG A 316 -4.48 -24.51 -19.78
N ARG A 317 -5.21 -23.64 -20.49
CA ARG A 317 -6.51 -23.99 -21.08
C ARG A 317 -6.34 -24.97 -22.23
N HIS A 318 -5.39 -24.72 -23.13
CA HIS A 318 -5.08 -25.63 -24.24
C HIS A 318 -4.63 -27.01 -23.75
N GLU A 319 -3.77 -27.07 -22.72
CA GLU A 319 -3.36 -28.35 -22.12
C GLU A 319 -4.52 -29.11 -21.48
N SER A 320 -5.43 -28.40 -20.80
CA SER A 320 -6.61 -29.03 -20.18
C SER A 320 -7.59 -29.59 -21.20
N GLU A 321 -7.86 -28.87 -22.30
CA GLU A 321 -8.76 -29.32 -23.37
C GLU A 321 -8.17 -30.53 -24.10
N TYR A 322 -6.88 -30.50 -24.41
CA TYR A 322 -6.17 -31.62 -25.04
C TYR A 322 -6.23 -32.90 -24.20
N ASN A 323 -5.99 -32.79 -22.89
CA ASN A 323 -6.04 -33.93 -21.98
C ASN A 323 -7.45 -34.51 -21.83
N SER A 324 -8.50 -33.67 -21.86
CA SER A 324 -9.88 -34.17 -21.82
C SER A 324 -10.27 -34.96 -23.08
N SER A 325 -9.84 -34.51 -24.26
CA SER A 325 -10.13 -35.22 -25.51
C SER A 325 -9.45 -36.59 -25.60
N ILE A 326 -8.22 -36.73 -25.07
CA ILE A 326 -7.54 -38.03 -25.00
C ILE A 326 -8.30 -38.98 -24.07
N ALA A 327 -8.72 -38.51 -22.89
CA ALA A 327 -9.45 -39.34 -21.93
C ALA A 327 -10.79 -39.83 -22.48
N GLU A 328 -11.51 -38.99 -23.24
CA GLU A 328 -12.75 -39.39 -23.92
C GLU A 328 -12.50 -40.44 -25.01
N PHE A 329 -11.44 -40.27 -25.81
CA PHE A 329 -11.05 -41.25 -26.83
C PHE A 329 -10.67 -42.61 -26.21
N GLU A 330 -9.85 -42.62 -25.16
CA GLU A 330 -9.45 -43.85 -24.46
C GLU A 330 -10.64 -44.55 -23.80
N LYS A 331 -11.60 -43.79 -23.25
CA LYS A 331 -12.86 -44.35 -22.73
C LYS A 331 -13.69 -45.00 -23.83
N GLY A 332 -13.82 -44.33 -24.98
CA GLY A 332 -14.49 -44.89 -26.15
C GLY A 332 -13.83 -46.18 -26.64
N LEU A 333 -12.50 -46.23 -26.59
CA LEU A 333 -11.71 -47.38 -27.02
C LEU A 333 -11.89 -48.57 -26.07
N ASN A 334 -11.82 -48.34 -24.77
CA ASN A 334 -12.08 -49.40 -23.77
C ASN A 334 -13.50 -49.99 -23.93
N ASN A 335 -14.52 -49.15 -24.12
CA ASN A 335 -15.88 -49.61 -24.39
C ASN A 335 -15.99 -50.43 -25.70
N ALA A 336 -15.15 -50.15 -26.70
CA ALA A 336 -15.11 -50.93 -27.94
C ALA A 336 -14.46 -52.31 -27.72
N ILE A 337 -13.42 -52.37 -26.89
CA ILE A 337 -12.74 -53.62 -26.50
C ILE A 337 -13.71 -54.51 -25.73
N GLU A 338 -14.35 -53.99 -24.69
CA GLU A 338 -15.31 -54.74 -23.86
C GLU A 338 -16.49 -55.31 -24.67
N ARG A 339 -16.95 -54.57 -25.70
CA ARG A 339 -18.04 -55.04 -26.58
C ARG A 339 -17.60 -56.10 -27.58
N SER A 340 -16.34 -56.08 -28.02
CA SER A 340 -15.85 -56.92 -29.11
C SER A 340 -15.15 -58.19 -28.61
N TYR A 341 -14.62 -58.17 -27.39
CA TYR A 341 -13.79 -59.24 -26.84
C TYR A 341 -14.06 -59.46 -25.35
N ASP A 342 -14.45 -60.70 -24.99
CA ASP A 342 -14.60 -61.09 -23.58
C ASP A 342 -13.23 -61.18 -22.89
N ASN A 343 -13.14 -60.68 -21.65
CA ASN A 343 -11.93 -60.70 -20.81
C ASN A 343 -10.68 -60.10 -21.47
N ALA A 344 -10.86 -59.00 -22.19
CA ALA A 344 -9.81 -58.29 -22.90
C ALA A 344 -9.45 -56.97 -22.21
N ASN A 345 -8.15 -56.69 -22.07
CA ASN A 345 -7.62 -55.45 -21.49
C ASN A 345 -6.90 -54.62 -22.56
N PHE A 346 -7.10 -53.30 -22.52
CA PHE A 346 -6.32 -52.37 -23.34
C PHE A 346 -4.85 -52.33 -22.91
N VAL A 347 -3.94 -52.42 -23.88
CA VAL A 347 -2.49 -52.29 -23.65
C VAL A 347 -1.98 -50.96 -24.19
N LYS A 348 -2.16 -50.71 -25.49
CA LYS A 348 -1.67 -49.49 -26.16
C LYS A 348 -2.33 -49.32 -27.52
N TYR A 349 -2.56 -48.08 -27.95
CA TYR A 349 -2.86 -47.78 -29.35
C TYR A 349 -1.77 -46.92 -29.98
N PHE A 350 -1.64 -46.98 -31.30
CA PHE A 350 -0.70 -46.16 -32.06
C PHE A 350 -1.16 -45.97 -33.50
N ASN A 351 -0.85 -44.79 -34.05
CA ASN A 351 -1.16 -44.48 -35.45
C ASN A 351 -0.08 -45.05 -36.37
N VAL A 352 -0.48 -45.63 -37.49
CA VAL A 352 0.40 -45.97 -38.61
C VAL A 352 0.31 -44.84 -39.64
N VAL A 353 1.46 -44.28 -40.01
CA VAL A 353 1.56 -43.10 -40.89
C VAL A 353 2.56 -43.42 -41.99
N TYR A 354 2.22 -43.08 -43.24
CA TYR A 354 3.11 -43.20 -44.40
C TYR A 354 3.08 -41.87 -45.18
N ARG A 355 4.26 -41.28 -45.41
CA ARG A 355 4.39 -39.96 -46.07
C ARG A 355 3.46 -38.89 -45.47
N GLU A 356 3.44 -38.79 -44.14
CA GLU A 356 2.60 -37.85 -43.37
C GLU A 356 1.08 -38.07 -43.50
N GLN A 357 0.64 -39.13 -44.20
CA GLN A 357 -0.76 -39.52 -44.29
C GLN A 357 -1.06 -40.60 -43.25
N HIS A 358 -2.17 -40.43 -42.52
CA HIS A 358 -2.71 -41.46 -41.63
C HIS A 358 -3.18 -42.65 -42.47
N ILE A 359 -2.67 -43.84 -42.13
CA ILE A 359 -2.94 -45.10 -42.84
C ILE A 359 -3.89 -45.98 -42.04
N ASP A 360 -3.65 -46.10 -40.73
CA ASP A 360 -4.48 -46.89 -39.81
C ASP A 360 -4.19 -46.47 -38.37
N THR A 361 -5.05 -46.84 -37.43
CA THR A 361 -4.75 -46.80 -35.99
C THR A 361 -4.87 -48.21 -35.43
N PHE A 362 -3.78 -48.71 -34.87
CA PHE A 362 -3.75 -50.05 -34.28
C PHE A 362 -3.92 -49.98 -32.77
N CYS A 363 -4.51 -51.02 -32.22
CA CYS A 363 -4.74 -51.26 -30.79
C CYS A 363 -4.17 -52.64 -30.42
N LEU A 364 -3.36 -52.68 -29.37
CA LEU A 364 -2.88 -53.88 -28.70
C LEU A 364 -3.82 -54.20 -27.55
N ILE A 365 -4.26 -55.46 -27.52
CA ILE A 365 -5.26 -55.97 -26.58
C ILE A 365 -4.69 -57.22 -25.91
N GLU A 366 -4.72 -57.29 -24.60
CA GLU A 366 -4.38 -58.51 -23.86
C GLU A 366 -5.66 -59.31 -23.60
N ARG A 367 -5.75 -60.53 -24.13
CA ARG A 367 -6.91 -61.41 -23.96
C ARG A 367 -6.44 -62.78 -23.50
N ASN A 368 -6.95 -63.26 -22.37
CA ASN A 368 -6.61 -64.60 -21.82
C ASN A 368 -5.10 -64.87 -21.70
N GLY A 369 -4.29 -63.84 -21.42
CA GLY A 369 -2.83 -63.95 -21.28
C GLY A 369 -2.05 -63.98 -22.59
N SER A 370 -2.69 -63.76 -23.74
CA SER A 370 -2.04 -63.54 -25.02
C SER A 370 -2.29 -62.12 -25.54
N LEU A 371 -1.40 -61.65 -26.42
CA LEU A 371 -1.47 -60.32 -27.01
C LEU A 371 -2.10 -60.41 -28.40
N ASP A 372 -3.13 -59.63 -28.66
CA ASP A 372 -3.82 -59.52 -29.95
C ASP A 372 -3.60 -58.12 -30.54
N LEU A 373 -3.67 -58.01 -31.88
CA LEU A 373 -3.64 -56.73 -32.61
C LEU A 373 -4.94 -56.53 -33.33
N ALA A 374 -5.57 -55.38 -33.12
CA ALA A 374 -6.74 -54.93 -33.85
C ALA A 374 -6.51 -53.57 -34.50
N SER A 375 -7.19 -53.31 -35.62
CA SER A 375 -7.36 -51.96 -36.17
C SER A 375 -8.58 -51.31 -35.51
N ILE A 376 -8.44 -50.02 -35.19
CA ILE A 376 -9.53 -49.16 -34.70
C ILE A 376 -10.22 -48.58 -35.93
N VAL A 377 -11.51 -48.90 -36.09
CA VAL A 377 -12.32 -48.46 -37.22
C VAL A 377 -13.53 -47.65 -36.74
N THR A 378 -13.94 -46.67 -37.54
CA THR A 378 -15.09 -45.81 -37.28
C THR A 378 -16.01 -45.83 -38.48
N TYR A 379 -17.26 -46.24 -38.30
CA TYR A 379 -18.23 -46.36 -39.41
C TYR A 379 -19.17 -45.14 -39.52
N ASP A 380 -19.13 -44.24 -38.55
CA ASP A 380 -20.06 -43.13 -38.35
C ASP A 380 -19.35 -41.77 -38.23
N GLY A 381 -18.18 -41.63 -38.86
CA GLY A 381 -17.42 -40.38 -38.81
C GLY A 381 -16.72 -40.11 -37.48
N GLY A 382 -16.62 -41.11 -36.60
CA GLY A 382 -15.85 -41.05 -35.35
C GLY A 382 -16.69 -41.01 -34.08
N GLU A 383 -18.02 -41.13 -34.18
CA GLU A 383 -18.92 -41.16 -33.01
C GLU A 383 -18.84 -42.48 -32.25
N SER A 384 -18.58 -43.60 -32.93
CA SER A 384 -18.36 -44.90 -32.32
C SER A 384 -17.09 -45.58 -32.82
N LEU A 385 -16.28 -46.03 -31.85
CA LEU A 385 -15.12 -46.87 -32.12
C LEU A 385 -15.55 -48.33 -32.19
N ASN A 386 -15.07 -49.03 -33.22
CA ASN A 386 -15.17 -50.47 -33.40
C ASN A 386 -13.76 -51.04 -33.65
N LEU A 387 -13.62 -52.36 -33.51
CA LEU A 387 -12.34 -53.04 -33.64
C LEU A 387 -12.42 -54.15 -34.70
N VAL A 388 -11.41 -54.21 -35.55
CA VAL A 388 -11.22 -55.29 -36.53
C VAL A 388 -9.96 -56.05 -36.15
N LEU A 389 -10.11 -57.31 -35.75
CA LEU A 389 -8.98 -58.15 -35.38
C LEU A 389 -8.08 -58.39 -36.60
N LEU A 390 -6.79 -58.10 -36.45
CA LEU A 390 -5.79 -58.30 -37.49
C LEU A 390 -4.93 -59.53 -37.22
N ILE A 391 -4.51 -59.71 -35.96
CA ILE A 391 -3.67 -60.84 -35.52
C ILE A 391 -4.15 -61.31 -34.16
N GLU A 392 -4.31 -62.62 -34.01
CA GLU A 392 -4.52 -63.28 -32.72
C GLU A 392 -3.23 -63.92 -32.24
N ASN A 393 -3.02 -63.93 -30.91
CA ASN A 393 -1.94 -64.62 -30.22
C ASN A 393 -0.55 -64.27 -30.79
N ILE A 394 -0.23 -62.97 -30.76
CA ILE A 394 1.08 -62.44 -31.10
C ILE A 394 2.17 -63.17 -30.30
N GLN A 395 3.17 -63.64 -31.03
CA GLN A 395 4.42 -64.20 -30.55
C GLN A 395 5.48 -63.11 -30.55
N ILE A 396 6.36 -63.15 -29.54
CA ILE A 396 7.45 -62.20 -29.37
C ILE A 396 8.74 -63.02 -29.11
N PRO A 397 9.85 -62.78 -29.84
CA PRO A 397 9.97 -61.88 -30.98
C PRO A 397 9.46 -62.48 -32.31
N TYR A 398 8.75 -61.71 -33.14
CA TYR A 398 8.28 -62.17 -34.44
C TYR A 398 7.98 -61.04 -35.45
N ASP A 399 8.09 -61.37 -36.74
CA ASP A 399 7.78 -60.49 -37.87
C ASP A 399 6.36 -60.71 -38.40
N TYR A 400 5.58 -59.64 -38.46
CA TYR A 400 4.19 -59.67 -38.89
C TYR A 400 3.96 -58.83 -40.12
N SER A 401 2.95 -59.22 -40.91
CA SER A 401 2.44 -58.38 -41.98
C SER A 401 0.94 -58.50 -42.12
N VAL A 402 0.26 -57.36 -42.08
CA VAL A 402 -1.20 -57.23 -42.08
C VAL A 402 -1.66 -56.29 -43.18
N LYS A 403 -2.87 -56.52 -43.72
CA LYS A 403 -3.57 -55.51 -44.51
C LYS A 403 -4.29 -54.56 -43.54
N SER A 404 -4.19 -53.25 -43.76
CA SER A 404 -4.96 -52.25 -43.01
C SER A 404 -6.46 -52.50 -43.16
N ALA A 405 -7.23 -52.31 -42.08
CA ALA A 405 -8.68 -52.47 -42.13
C ALA A 405 -9.40 -51.23 -42.68
N VAL A 406 -8.71 -50.08 -42.73
CA VAL A 406 -9.28 -48.78 -43.14
C VAL A 406 -8.69 -48.24 -44.44
N SER A 407 -7.60 -48.84 -44.95
CA SER A 407 -6.93 -48.40 -46.18
C SER A 407 -6.35 -49.56 -46.99
N ASP A 408 -6.06 -49.32 -48.27
CA ASP A 408 -5.41 -50.30 -49.16
C ASP A 408 -3.88 -50.29 -49.01
N TYR A 409 -3.43 -50.49 -47.77
CA TYR A 409 -2.01 -50.61 -47.44
C TYR A 409 -1.72 -51.93 -46.74
N LYS A 410 -0.53 -52.47 -47.02
CA LYS A 410 0.09 -53.56 -46.28
C LYS A 410 1.11 -52.99 -45.31
N ILE A 411 1.01 -53.37 -44.05
CA ILE A 411 1.84 -52.88 -42.95
C ILE A 411 2.65 -54.07 -42.44
N ALA A 412 3.97 -53.97 -42.49
CA ALA A 412 4.89 -54.94 -41.91
C ALA A 412 5.57 -54.36 -40.68
N PHE A 413 5.60 -55.12 -39.60
CA PHE A 413 6.17 -54.70 -38.33
C PHE A 413 6.81 -55.88 -37.59
N TYR A 414 7.76 -55.55 -36.72
CA TYR A 414 8.48 -56.49 -35.87
C TYR A 414 8.21 -56.18 -34.41
N ILE A 415 7.95 -57.21 -33.60
CA ILE A 415 7.76 -57.07 -32.15
C ILE A 415 8.90 -57.78 -31.44
N THR A 416 9.50 -57.13 -30.43
CA THR A 416 10.62 -57.66 -29.66
C THR A 416 10.59 -57.19 -28.20
N ASP A 417 11.24 -57.94 -27.32
CA ASP A 417 11.55 -57.62 -25.92
C ASP A 417 12.97 -57.06 -25.74
N GLU A 418 13.71 -56.84 -26.83
CA GLU A 418 14.99 -56.13 -26.84
C GLU A 418 14.80 -54.67 -27.26
N GLN A 419 15.46 -53.75 -26.55
CA GLN A 419 15.37 -52.34 -26.86
C GLN A 419 15.96 -52.04 -28.24
N ILE A 420 15.14 -51.52 -29.15
CA ILE A 420 15.56 -51.16 -30.50
C ILE A 420 16.25 -49.78 -30.48
N PRO A 421 17.49 -49.64 -30.99
CA PRO A 421 18.14 -48.34 -31.11
C PRO A 421 17.33 -47.41 -32.01
N THR A 422 17.11 -46.17 -31.57
CA THR A 422 16.36 -45.18 -32.36
C THR A 422 17.20 -44.74 -33.57
N SER A 423 17.02 -45.36 -34.73
CA SER A 423 17.59 -44.90 -35.99
C SER A 423 16.70 -43.86 -36.66
N ASN A 424 17.31 -42.90 -37.37
CA ASN A 424 16.58 -41.83 -38.06
C ASN A 424 15.53 -42.41 -39.02
N GLY A 425 14.26 -42.18 -38.70
CA GLY A 425 13.12 -42.47 -39.58
C GLY A 425 12.27 -43.68 -39.22
N THR A 426 12.70 -44.54 -38.29
CA THR A 426 11.93 -45.73 -37.91
C THR A 426 10.95 -45.43 -36.79
N LYS A 427 9.66 -45.72 -36.99
CA LYS A 427 8.64 -45.52 -35.96
C LYS A 427 8.65 -46.71 -35.01
N ILE A 428 9.16 -46.47 -33.79
CA ILE A 428 9.21 -47.45 -32.70
C ILE A 428 8.10 -47.11 -31.70
N VAL A 429 7.29 -48.09 -31.33
CA VAL A 429 6.24 -47.97 -30.31
C VAL A 429 6.63 -48.83 -29.11
N GLU A 430 6.83 -48.21 -27.95
CA GLU A 430 7.06 -48.91 -26.69
C GLU A 430 5.72 -49.20 -25.99
N PHE A 431 5.59 -50.40 -25.44
CA PHE A 431 4.46 -50.78 -24.60
C PHE A 431 4.89 -51.73 -23.47
N SER A 432 4.08 -51.82 -22.42
CA SER A 432 4.32 -52.69 -21.28
C SER A 432 3.24 -53.75 -21.18
N LEU A 433 3.66 -55.01 -21.00
CA LEU A 433 2.77 -56.15 -20.77
C LEU A 433 3.38 -56.99 -19.64
N ASN A 434 2.59 -57.33 -18.62
CA ASN A 434 3.05 -58.13 -17.47
C ASN A 434 4.36 -57.59 -16.81
N ASN A 435 4.45 -56.28 -16.64
CA ASN A 435 5.60 -55.55 -16.07
C ASN A 435 6.93 -55.71 -16.84
N LYS A 436 6.88 -56.11 -18.12
CA LYS A 436 8.02 -56.09 -19.05
C LYS A 436 7.75 -55.10 -20.19
N SER A 437 8.78 -54.41 -20.65
CA SER A 437 8.71 -53.54 -21.83
C SER A 437 8.96 -54.32 -23.10
N TYR A 438 8.23 -53.95 -24.15
CA TYR A 438 8.32 -54.50 -25.50
C TYR A 438 8.29 -53.35 -26.51
N TRP A 439 8.82 -53.59 -27.69
CA TRP A 439 8.93 -52.61 -28.77
C TRP A 439 8.35 -53.15 -30.07
N ILE A 440 7.60 -52.30 -30.77
CA ILE A 440 7.13 -52.54 -32.13
C ILE A 440 7.88 -51.61 -33.08
N GLU A 441 8.56 -52.18 -34.06
CA GLU A 441 9.19 -51.47 -35.17
C GLU A 441 8.31 -51.60 -36.42
N ILE A 442 7.81 -50.49 -36.95
CA ILE A 442 7.15 -50.50 -38.26
C ILE A 442 8.22 -50.56 -39.35
N LYS A 443 8.43 -51.74 -39.93
CA LYS A 443 9.46 -52.01 -40.95
C LYS A 443 9.11 -51.43 -42.31
N SER A 444 7.86 -51.56 -42.74
CA SER A 444 7.42 -51.01 -44.03
C SER A 444 5.91 -50.81 -44.10
N VAL A 445 5.49 -49.76 -44.82
CA VAL A 445 4.10 -49.53 -45.19
C VAL A 445 4.05 -49.41 -46.72
N THR A 446 3.28 -50.27 -47.38
CA THR A 446 3.29 -50.40 -48.85
C THR A 446 1.86 -50.36 -49.40
N PRO A 447 1.55 -49.53 -50.41
CA PRO A 447 0.25 -49.55 -51.07
C PRO A 447 -0.02 -50.92 -51.71
N LEU A 448 -1.26 -51.38 -51.62
CA LEU A 448 -1.77 -52.53 -52.35
C LEU A 448 -2.44 -51.97 -53.63
N ASN A 449 -1.74 -52.05 -54.76
CA ASN A 449 -2.25 -51.59 -56.05
C ASN A 449 -3.46 -52.39 -56.53
#